data_AF-X1FJQ5-F1
#
_entry.id   AF-X1FJQ5-F1
#
_cell.length_a   1.000
_cell.length_b   1.000
_cell.length_c   1.000
_cell.angle_alpha   90.00
_cell.angle_beta   90.00
_cell.angle_gamma   90.00
#
_symmetry.space_group_name_H-M   'P 1'
#
loop_
_entity.id
_entity.type
_entity.pdbx_description
1 polymer ?
#
loop_
_entity_poly.entity_id
_entity_poly.type
_entity_poly.pdbx_seq_one_letter_code
_entity_poly.pdbx_strand_id
1 'polypeptide(L)'
;MSLILNRGKSTQYIFPSSFSVDPPPWSKRLSEMERAYKHGSVITGDEKVQSRPLRVWGTLFKSNRPAFAEALDEMNAACYRKDQTFHATEHWTNRYLILDSIANFTYTPLVTLLAADVEALFRITDPFWYYDNESSNIQNGRVTGNLTS
;
A
#
# COMPACT_ATOMS: atom_id res chain seq x y z
N MET A 1 -7.24 8.32 11.05
CA MET A 1 -6.56 7.29 10.24
C MET A 1 -5.06 7.53 10.29
N SER A 2 -4.24 6.51 10.52
CA SER A 2 -2.79 6.62 10.30
C SER A 2 -2.37 5.68 9.19
N LEU A 3 -1.80 6.23 8.12
CA LEU A 3 -1.19 5.45 7.05
C LEU A 3 0.31 5.37 7.32
N ILE A 4 0.85 4.16 7.32
CA ILE A 4 2.25 3.92 7.69
C ILE A 4 2.92 3.21 6.54
N LEU A 5 4.10 3.72 6.18
CA LEU A 5 4.95 3.18 5.15
C LEU A 5 6.26 2.75 5.80
N ASN A 6 6.45 1.44 5.91
CA ASN A 6 7.63 0.81 6.46
C ASN A 6 8.70 0.72 5.38
N ARG A 7 9.85 1.34 5.64
CA ARG A 7 10.94 1.53 4.68
C ARG A 7 12.14 0.61 4.98
N GLY A 8 11.90 -0.53 5.63
CA GLY A 8 12.90 -1.49 6.12
C GLY A 8 12.82 -1.73 7.64
N LYS A 9 13.84 -2.38 8.22
CA LYS A 9 13.83 -2.90 9.61
C LYS A 9 13.63 -1.87 10.74
N SER A 10 13.71 -0.56 10.48
CA SER A 10 13.63 0.45 11.56
C SER A 10 13.18 1.85 11.14
N THR A 11 12.84 2.11 9.87
CA THR A 11 12.39 3.44 9.43
C THR A 11 10.95 3.36 8.95
N GLN A 12 10.08 4.08 9.65
CA GLN A 12 8.67 4.21 9.32
C GLN A 12 8.39 5.66 8.93
N TYR A 13 7.62 5.85 7.88
CA TYR A 13 7.06 7.15 7.54
C TYR A 13 5.56 7.10 7.83
N ILE A 14 5.07 8.07 8.61
CA ILE A 14 3.66 8.17 8.98
C ILE A 14 3.08 9.34 8.20
N PHE A 15 2.09 9.05 7.35
CA PHE A 15 1.40 10.11 6.63
C PHE A 15 0.57 10.96 7.59
N PRO A 16 0.41 12.27 7.29
CA PRO A 16 -0.52 13.11 8.03
C PRO A 16 -1.93 12.53 8.06
N SER A 17 -2.70 12.82 9.11
CA SER A 17 -4.05 12.30 9.29
C SER A 17 -5.06 12.77 8.24
N SER A 18 -4.71 13.80 7.45
CA SER A 18 -5.50 14.29 6.31
C SER A 18 -5.39 13.39 5.08
N PHE A 19 -4.51 12.39 5.10
CA PHE A 19 -4.32 11.47 3.99
C PHE A 19 -5.25 10.27 4.08
N SER A 20 -5.75 9.89 2.92
CA SER A 20 -6.62 8.75 2.69
C SER A 20 -6.00 7.81 1.67
N VAL A 21 -6.46 6.57 1.68
CA VAL A 21 -6.05 5.54 0.73
C VAL A 21 -7.28 5.00 0.02
N ASP A 22 -7.18 4.85 -1.29
CA ASP A 22 -8.16 4.16 -2.11
C ASP A 22 -7.51 2.95 -2.77
N PRO A 23 -7.72 1.73 -2.22
CA PRO A 23 -7.25 0.51 -2.87
C PRO A 23 -8.29 0.06 -3.90
N PRO A 24 -7.98 0.13 -5.21
CA PRO A 24 -8.90 -0.37 -6.22
C PRO A 24 -9.12 -1.89 -6.07
N PRO A 25 -10.29 -2.45 -6.44
CA PRO A 25 -10.54 -3.88 -6.38
C PRO A 25 -9.51 -4.67 -7.21
N TRP A 26 -9.25 -5.92 -6.82
CA TRP A 26 -8.35 -6.78 -7.60
C TRP A 26 -9.05 -7.24 -8.88
N SER A 27 -8.29 -7.41 -9.96
CA SER A 27 -8.79 -7.92 -11.24
C SER A 27 -7.87 -9.02 -11.79
N LYS A 28 -8.44 -9.89 -12.62
CA LYS A 28 -7.69 -10.88 -13.41
C LYS A 28 -7.43 -10.34 -14.80
N ARG A 29 -6.26 -10.68 -15.37
CA ARG A 29 -6.00 -10.47 -16.79
C ARG A 29 -6.83 -11.46 -17.61
N LEU A 30 -7.86 -10.96 -18.27
CA LEU A 30 -8.66 -11.72 -19.21
C LEU A 30 -8.25 -11.35 -20.64
N SER A 31 -7.95 -12.36 -21.45
CA SER A 31 -7.92 -12.23 -22.90
C SER A 31 -9.06 -13.09 -23.41
N GLU A 32 -9.90 -12.53 -24.26
CA GLU A 32 -11.04 -13.22 -24.84
C GLU A 32 -10.83 -13.37 -26.33
N MET A 33 -11.07 -14.58 -26.84
CA MET A 33 -11.11 -14.87 -28.26
C MET A 33 -12.56 -15.14 -28.64
N GLU A 34 -13.11 -14.30 -29.53
CA GLU A 34 -14.44 -14.54 -30.08
C GLU A 34 -14.44 -15.81 -30.95
N ARG A 35 -15.50 -16.61 -30.83
CA ARG A 35 -15.68 -17.79 -31.68
C ARG A 35 -16.26 -17.35 -33.02
N ALA A 36 -15.57 -17.65 -34.11
CA ALA A 36 -16.10 -17.40 -35.44
C ALA A 36 -17.47 -18.11 -35.63
N TYR A 37 -18.48 -17.33 -36.03
CA TYR A 37 -19.84 -17.79 -36.35
C TYR A 37 -20.60 -18.50 -35.20
N LYS A 38 -20.23 -18.26 -33.94
CA LYS A 38 -20.95 -18.75 -32.76
C LYS A 38 -21.13 -17.64 -31.73
N HIS A 39 -22.22 -17.70 -30.97
CA HIS A 39 -22.36 -16.83 -29.79
C HIS A 39 -21.39 -17.28 -28.69
N GLY A 40 -20.67 -16.32 -28.10
CA GLY A 40 -19.78 -16.51 -26.98
C GLY A 40 -18.29 -16.38 -27.31
N SER A 41 -17.51 -16.00 -26.30
CA SER A 41 -16.05 -15.93 -26.33
C SER A 41 -15.43 -17.09 -25.54
N VAL A 42 -14.16 -17.37 -25.81
CA VAL A 42 -13.34 -18.25 -24.97
C VAL A 42 -12.31 -17.39 -24.26
N ILE A 43 -12.21 -17.54 -22.94
CA ILE A 43 -11.12 -16.94 -22.17
C ILE A 43 -9.84 -17.69 -22.52
N THR A 44 -8.92 -17.01 -23.19
CA THR A 44 -7.60 -17.52 -23.60
C THR A 44 -6.46 -16.92 -22.77
N GLY A 45 -6.78 -15.96 -21.90
CA GLY A 45 -5.82 -15.34 -21.00
C GLY A 45 -5.27 -16.31 -19.95
N ASP A 46 -4.11 -15.98 -19.40
CA ASP A 46 -3.46 -16.76 -18.33
C ASP A 46 -4.11 -16.58 -16.95
N GLU A 47 -5.21 -15.80 -16.89
CA GLU A 47 -5.94 -15.42 -15.68
C GLU A 47 -5.07 -14.86 -14.55
N LYS A 48 -3.85 -14.41 -14.88
CA LYS A 48 -2.92 -13.92 -13.87
C LYS A 48 -3.46 -12.66 -13.25
N VAL A 49 -3.21 -12.58 -11.95
CA VAL A 49 -3.54 -11.42 -11.14
C VAL A 49 -2.76 -10.21 -11.66
N GLN A 50 -3.47 -9.13 -11.98
CA GLN A 50 -2.85 -7.93 -12.56
C GLN A 50 -2.26 -7.03 -11.44
N SER A 51 -1.08 -6.45 -11.69
CA SER A 51 -0.53 -5.41 -10.82
C SER A 51 -1.43 -4.16 -10.84
N ARG A 52 -1.64 -3.52 -9.69
CA ARG A 52 -2.55 -2.35 -9.58
C ARG A 52 -1.86 -1.15 -8.89
N PRO A 53 -2.28 0.08 -9.19
CA PRO A 53 -1.81 1.24 -8.44
C PRO A 53 -2.53 1.33 -7.08
N LEU A 54 -1.80 1.68 -6.02
CA LEU A 54 -2.36 2.15 -4.76
C LEU A 54 -2.32 3.67 -4.76
N ARG A 55 -3.46 4.33 -4.58
CA ARG A 55 -3.54 5.79 -4.48
C ARG A 55 -3.57 6.21 -3.02
N VAL A 56 -2.54 6.93 -2.60
CA VAL A 56 -2.49 7.63 -1.33
C VAL A 56 -2.58 9.12 -1.61
N TRP A 57 -3.60 9.79 -1.08
CA TRP A 57 -3.89 11.19 -1.41
C TRP A 57 -4.33 11.96 -0.18
N GLY A 58 -4.06 13.26 -0.14
CA GLY A 58 -4.48 14.12 0.95
C GLY A 58 -3.89 15.51 0.86
N THR A 59 -4.27 16.36 1.80
CA THR A 59 -3.77 17.74 1.85
C THR A 59 -2.64 17.84 2.87
N LEU A 60 -1.47 18.31 2.43
CA LEU A 60 -0.36 18.67 3.31
C LEU A 60 -0.50 20.14 3.69
N PHE A 61 -0.57 20.44 4.99
CA PHE A 61 -0.64 21.79 5.53
C PHE A 61 0.51 22.04 6.51
N LYS A 62 1.18 23.20 6.39
CA LYS A 62 2.22 23.65 7.32
C LYS A 62 2.10 25.16 7.59
N SER A 63 2.62 25.60 8.73
CA SER A 63 2.51 26.98 9.19
C SER A 63 3.48 27.95 8.52
N ASN A 64 4.58 27.47 7.93
CA ASN A 64 5.59 28.30 7.28
C ASN A 64 6.07 27.67 5.96
N ARG A 65 6.62 28.51 5.05
CA ARG A 65 7.13 28.05 3.75
C ARG A 65 8.31 27.08 3.86
N PRO A 66 9.32 27.29 4.75
CA PRO A 66 10.43 26.37 4.87
C PRO A 66 10.02 24.97 5.32
N ALA A 67 9.17 24.84 6.35
CA ALA A 67 8.72 23.52 6.80
C ALA A 67 7.73 22.88 5.82
N PHE A 68 7.03 23.68 5.01
CA PHE A 68 6.23 23.15 3.90
C PHE A 68 7.12 22.46 2.86
N ALA A 69 8.17 23.14 2.39
CA ALA A 69 9.12 22.58 1.43
C ALA A 69 9.82 21.34 1.99
N GLU A 70 10.32 21.42 3.24
CA GLU A 70 10.98 20.30 3.91
C GLU A 70 10.07 19.09 4.06
N ALA A 71 8.80 19.30 4.46
CA ALA A 71 7.86 18.20 4.59
C ALA A 71 7.47 17.57 3.25
N LEU A 72 7.42 18.37 2.18
CA LEU A 72 7.15 17.87 0.83
C LEU A 72 8.33 17.05 0.31
N ASP A 73 9.57 17.52 0.52
CA ASP A 73 10.78 16.81 0.18
C ASP A 73 10.94 15.51 0.99
N GLU A 74 10.65 15.55 2.29
CA GLU A 74 10.65 14.38 3.17
C GLU A 74 9.64 13.33 2.68
N MET A 75 8.40 13.76 2.38
CA MET A 75 7.36 12.87 1.88
C MET A 75 7.75 12.25 0.54
N ASN A 76 8.27 13.06 -0.38
CA ASN A 76 8.72 12.59 -1.69
C ASN A 76 9.84 11.54 -1.54
N ALA A 77 10.85 11.83 -0.70
CA ALA A 77 11.94 10.91 -0.39
C ALA A 77 11.48 9.63 0.34
N ALA A 78 10.41 9.72 1.14
CA ALA A 78 9.80 8.57 1.78
C ALA A 78 9.15 7.62 0.77
N CYS A 79 8.39 8.18 -0.19
CA CYS A 79 7.65 7.40 -1.19
C CYS A 79 8.55 6.76 -2.27
N TYR A 80 9.71 7.34 -2.60
CA TYR A 80 10.55 6.86 -3.71
C TYR A 80 11.30 5.53 -3.49
N ARG A 81 11.29 4.95 -2.28
CA ARG A 81 12.05 3.73 -1.97
C ARG A 81 11.37 2.48 -2.54
N LYS A 82 12.17 1.44 -2.78
CA LYS A 82 11.69 0.11 -3.21
C LYS A 82 11.41 -0.81 -2.03
N ASP A 83 10.62 -1.87 -2.27
CA ASP A 83 10.35 -2.98 -1.35
C ASP A 83 9.79 -2.51 0.01
N GLN A 84 8.75 -1.69 -0.03
CA GLN A 84 8.13 -1.10 1.15
C GLN A 84 6.89 -1.87 1.56
N THR A 85 6.52 -1.85 2.85
CA THR A 85 5.21 -2.34 3.28
C THR A 85 4.30 -1.19 3.72
N PHE A 86 3.04 -1.26 3.31
CA PHE A 86 2.03 -0.25 3.59
C PHE A 86 0.99 -0.79 4.55
N HIS A 87 0.77 -0.07 5.66
CA HIS A 87 -0.18 -0.41 6.71
C HIS A 87 -1.25 0.68 6.83
N ALA A 88 -2.52 0.28 6.88
CA ALA A 88 -3.65 1.18 7.10
C ALA A 88 -4.32 0.85 8.44
N THR A 89 -4.15 1.73 9.43
CA THR A 89 -4.45 1.42 10.84
C THR A 89 -5.92 1.53 11.26
N GLU A 90 -6.83 2.08 10.45
CA GLU A 90 -8.23 2.31 10.89
C GLU A 90 -9.16 1.10 10.78
N HIS A 91 -9.08 0.35 9.68
CA HIS A 91 -10.01 -0.76 9.41
C HIS A 91 -9.31 -2.11 9.28
N TRP A 92 -7.99 -2.10 9.12
CA TRP A 92 -7.18 -3.29 8.86
C TRP A 92 -6.01 -3.36 9.84
N THR A 93 -6.34 -3.30 11.13
CA THR A 93 -5.38 -3.61 12.19
C THR A 93 -4.81 -5.00 11.91
N ASN A 94 -3.50 -5.08 11.68
CA ASN A 94 -2.74 -6.27 11.27
C ASN A 94 -2.80 -6.65 9.78
N ARG A 95 -3.15 -5.76 8.84
CA ARG A 95 -2.90 -6.04 7.42
C ARG A 95 -1.91 -5.08 6.79
N TYR A 96 -1.15 -5.60 5.83
CA TYR A 96 -0.25 -4.81 5.01
C TYR A 96 -0.27 -5.21 3.53
N LEU A 97 0.16 -4.28 2.68
CA LEU A 97 0.46 -4.53 1.27
C LEU A 97 1.96 -4.43 1.03
N ILE A 98 2.44 -5.20 0.07
CA ILE A 98 3.81 -5.06 -0.45
C ILE A 98 3.78 -4.08 -1.62
N LEU A 99 4.57 -3.02 -1.51
CA LEU A 99 4.75 -2.00 -2.53
C LEU A 99 6.10 -2.19 -3.20
N ASP A 100 6.12 -2.16 -4.53
CA ASP A 100 7.35 -2.25 -5.32
C ASP A 100 8.07 -0.91 -5.36
N SER A 101 7.48 0.08 -6.04
CA SER A 101 7.99 1.45 -6.06
C SER A 101 6.85 2.45 -6.25
N ILE A 102 7.14 3.71 -6.00
CA ILE A 102 6.26 4.77 -6.47
C ILE A 102 6.23 4.78 -8.01
N ALA A 103 5.03 4.87 -8.57
CA ALA A 103 4.78 5.06 -9.99
C ALA A 103 4.70 6.55 -10.34
N ASN A 104 4.10 7.37 -9.46
CA ASN A 104 3.99 8.80 -9.65
C ASN A 104 3.86 9.55 -8.31
N PHE A 105 4.48 10.71 -8.20
CA PHE A 105 4.25 11.66 -7.11
C PHE A 105 3.86 13.00 -7.72
N THR A 106 2.66 13.48 -7.40
CA THR A 106 2.17 14.76 -7.89
C THR A 106 1.69 15.60 -6.72
N TYR A 107 1.94 16.91 -6.79
CA TYR A 107 1.36 17.84 -5.84
C TYR A 107 0.81 19.06 -6.58
N THR A 108 -0.30 19.59 -6.07
CA THR A 108 -0.92 20.82 -6.56
C THR A 108 -0.95 21.84 -5.42
N PRO A 109 -0.16 22.93 -5.51
CA PRO A 109 -0.14 23.95 -4.48
C PRO A 109 -1.47 24.70 -4.44
N LEU A 110 -2.02 24.86 -3.23
CA LEU A 110 -3.22 25.67 -2.99
C LEU A 110 -2.78 27.11 -2.82
N VAL A 111 -2.81 27.91 -3.88
CA VAL A 111 -2.19 29.26 -3.96
C VAL A 111 -2.62 30.21 -2.83
N THR A 112 -3.82 30.02 -2.27
CA THR A 112 -4.38 30.84 -1.19
C THR A 112 -3.94 30.42 0.22
N LEU A 113 -3.33 29.25 0.38
CA LEU A 113 -2.96 28.65 1.66
C LEU A 113 -1.51 28.12 1.61
N LEU A 114 -0.87 27.93 2.77
CA LEU A 114 0.39 27.17 2.84
C LEU A 114 0.09 25.66 2.86
N ALA A 115 -0.53 25.21 1.78
CA ALA A 115 -0.97 23.84 1.60
C ALA A 115 -0.76 23.35 0.17
N ALA A 116 -0.70 22.03 0.00
CA ALA A 116 -0.82 21.38 -1.30
C ALA A 116 -1.63 20.10 -1.18
N ASP A 117 -2.40 19.83 -2.22
CA ASP A 117 -2.97 18.51 -2.42
C ASP A 117 -1.87 17.62 -3.00
N VAL A 118 -1.61 16.50 -2.33
CA VAL A 118 -0.56 15.57 -2.69
C VAL A 118 -1.20 14.24 -3.05
N GLU A 119 -0.69 13.65 -4.12
CA GLU A 119 -1.08 12.34 -4.60
C GLU A 119 0.18 11.50 -4.87
N ALA A 120 0.26 10.36 -4.19
CA ALA A 120 1.29 9.35 -4.38
C ALA A 120 0.64 8.07 -4.91
N LEU A 121 1.05 7.65 -6.11
CA LEU A 121 0.63 6.41 -6.74
C LEU A 121 1.74 5.37 -6.58
N PHE A 122 1.46 4.28 -5.88
CA PHE A 122 2.41 3.18 -5.71
C PHE A 122 2.04 1.99 -6.59
N ARG A 123 3.04 1.27 -7.10
CA ARG A 123 2.81 0.02 -7.79
C ARG A 123 2.70 -1.12 -6.78
N ILE A 124 1.59 -1.84 -6.84
CA ILE A 124 1.41 -3.10 -6.11
C ILE A 124 1.71 -4.25 -7.09
N THR A 125 2.82 -4.95 -6.87
CA THR A 125 3.17 -6.17 -7.62
C THR A 125 2.32 -7.35 -7.19
N ASP A 126 2.04 -7.46 -5.89
CA ASP A 126 1.16 -8.46 -5.30
C ASP A 126 -0.06 -7.80 -4.66
N PRO A 127 -1.28 -7.92 -5.24
CA PRO A 127 -2.46 -7.22 -4.75
C PRO A 127 -3.11 -7.88 -3.53
N PHE A 128 -2.55 -8.96 -2.99
CA PHE A 128 -3.08 -9.59 -1.79
C PHE A 128 -2.69 -8.80 -0.53
N TRP A 129 -3.64 -8.72 0.40
CA TRP A 129 -3.38 -8.23 1.75
C TRP A 129 -2.74 -9.35 2.57
N TYR A 130 -1.62 -9.02 3.21
CA TYR A 130 -0.93 -9.89 4.13
C TYR A 130 -1.35 -9.58 5.57
N TYR A 131 -1.17 -10.55 6.46
CA TYR A 131 -1.38 -10.35 7.89
C TYR A 131 -0.05 -10.25 8.61
N ASP A 132 0.02 -9.31 9.57
CA ASP A 132 1.16 -9.21 10.47
C ASP A 132 1.02 -10.32 11.54
N ASN A 133 1.75 -11.41 11.35
CA ASN A 133 1.71 -12.56 12.26
C ASN A 133 2.72 -12.35 13.39
N GLU A 134 2.46 -11.43 14.32
CA GLU A 134 3.20 -11.38 15.60
C GLU A 134 2.74 -12.44 16.61
N SER A 135 1.78 -13.32 16.25
CA SER A 135 1.24 -14.37 17.12
C SER A 135 1.71 -15.79 16.83
N SER A 136 2.80 -15.98 16.08
CA SER A 136 3.47 -17.30 15.97
C SER A 136 4.74 -17.38 16.83
N ASN A 137 4.64 -16.93 18.09
CA ASN A 137 5.46 -17.49 19.17
C ASN A 137 4.85 -18.86 19.55
N ILE A 138 4.87 -19.81 18.61
CA ILE A 138 4.74 -21.22 18.96
C ILE A 138 6.06 -21.54 19.67
N GLN A 139 6.03 -21.47 21.00
CA GLN A 139 7.06 -22.10 21.82
C GLN A 139 7.20 -23.53 21.30
N ASN A 140 8.34 -23.85 20.70
CA ASN A 140 8.85 -25.21 20.64
C ASN A 140 9.16 -25.66 22.08
N GLY A 141 8.10 -25.88 22.85
CA GLY A 141 8.13 -26.28 24.24
C GLY A 141 7.56 -27.69 24.35
N ARG A 142 8.46 -28.67 24.39
CA ARG A 142 8.25 -30.05 24.84
C ARG A 142 6.95 -30.25 25.63
N VAL A 143 6.07 -31.12 25.15
CA VAL A 143 5.09 -31.79 26.00
C VAL A 143 5.87 -32.73 26.91
N THR A 144 6.25 -32.28 28.10
CA THR A 144 6.62 -33.18 29.19
C THR A 144 5.34 -33.80 29.72
N GLY A 145 4.98 -34.95 29.16
CA GLY A 145 3.98 -35.81 29.76
C GLY A 145 4.49 -36.29 31.12
N ASN A 146 3.87 -35.81 32.20
CA ASN A 146 3.97 -36.47 33.50
C ASN A 146 3.16 -37.76 33.44
N LEU A 147 3.81 -38.85 33.01
CA LEU A 147 3.39 -40.20 33.35
C LEU A 147 3.71 -40.39 34.83
N THR A 148 2.70 -40.22 35.68
CA THR A 148 2.73 -40.79 37.02
C THR A 148 2.24 -42.23 36.91
N SER A 149 3.15 -43.14 37.25
CA SER A 149 2.93 -44.56 37.53
C SER A 149 2.05 -44.77 38.74
#